data_AF-A0A7C6Y6B1-F1
#
_entry.id   AF-A0A7C6Y6B1-F1
#
_cell.length_a   1.000
_cell.length_b   1.000
_cell.length_c   1.000
_cell.angle_alpha   90.00
_cell.angle_beta   90.00
_cell.angle_gamma   90.00
#
_symmetry.space_group_name_H-M   'P 1'
#
loop_
_entity.id
_entity.type
_entity.pdbx_description
1 polymer ?
#
loop_
_entity_poly.entity_id
_entity_poly.type
_entity_poly.pdbx_seq_one_letter_code
_entity_poly.pdbx_strand_id
1 'polypeptide(L)'
;IKKNQLARALRIDKLNLAALEATLRLYLDDRAAEKIPTLEMLTMPLAEIKAKAGKLSRSLKKVIGDRGIVEIREGMSAAGGGALPMAPLPTFLVSLEIRGISADLLVARLRRASPPLLARVQQNRLLLDPRTILPPELAIIPELLSGVLENDCVI
;
A
#
# COMPACT_ATOMS: atom_id res chain seq x y z
N ILE A 1 32.39 -10.05 -20.23
CA ILE A 1 31.11 -10.76 -20.45
C ILE A 1 31.19 -12.01 -21.35
N LYS A 2 32.25 -12.24 -22.14
CA LYS A 2 32.24 -13.27 -23.22
C LYS A 2 32.78 -14.70 -22.92
N LYS A 3 33.29 -15.03 -21.73
CA LYS A 3 33.94 -16.35 -21.51
C LYS A 3 33.05 -17.45 -20.90
N ASN A 4 31.94 -17.10 -20.25
CA ASN A 4 31.04 -18.08 -19.61
C ASN A 4 29.75 -18.22 -20.44
N GLN A 5 29.45 -19.45 -20.89
CA GLN A 5 28.24 -19.73 -21.69
C GLN A 5 26.95 -19.37 -20.95
N LEU A 6 26.93 -19.46 -19.60
CA LEU A 6 25.79 -19.07 -18.77
C LEU A 6 25.47 -17.57 -18.89
N ALA A 7 26.45 -16.71 -19.19
CA ALA A 7 26.21 -15.27 -19.34
C ALA A 7 25.33 -14.94 -20.56
N ARG A 8 25.24 -15.84 -21.55
CA ARG A 8 24.30 -15.66 -22.68
C ARG A 8 22.87 -16.07 -22.30
N ALA A 9 22.72 -17.11 -21.49
CA ALA A 9 21.41 -17.56 -21.00
C ALA A 9 20.80 -16.59 -19.99
N LEU A 10 21.61 -16.00 -19.10
CA LEU A 10 21.19 -15.05 -18.07
C LEU A 10 21.24 -13.57 -18.51
N ARG A 11 21.33 -13.32 -19.82
CA ARG A 11 21.46 -11.95 -20.32
C ARG A 11 20.14 -11.21 -20.13
N ILE A 12 20.21 -10.07 -19.45
CA ILE A 12 19.09 -9.13 -19.30
C ILE A 12 18.54 -8.74 -20.67
N ASP A 13 17.21 -8.64 -20.78
CA ASP A 13 16.57 -8.18 -21.99
C ASP A 13 16.72 -6.66 -22.16
N LYS A 14 16.34 -6.19 -23.36
CA LYS A 14 16.49 -4.78 -23.75
C LYS A 14 15.63 -3.83 -22.91
N LEU A 15 14.42 -4.24 -22.51
CA LEU A 15 13.51 -3.40 -21.73
C LEU A 15 14.04 -3.21 -20.32
N ASN A 16 14.44 -4.30 -19.67
CA ASN A 16 15.01 -4.25 -18.33
C ASN A 16 16.33 -3.47 -18.31
N LEU A 17 17.18 -3.59 -19.35
CA LEU A 17 18.40 -2.78 -19.46
C LEU A 17 18.09 -1.28 -19.59
N ALA A 18 17.11 -0.91 -20.43
CA ALA A 18 16.70 0.47 -20.60
C ALA A 18 16.07 1.05 -19.31
N ALA A 19 15.21 0.28 -18.64
CA ALA A 19 14.60 0.68 -17.38
C ALA A 19 15.65 0.83 -16.27
N LEU A 20 16.63 -0.08 -16.21
CA LEU A 20 17.74 0.01 -15.26
C LEU A 20 18.60 1.24 -15.53
N GLU A 21 18.95 1.52 -16.78
CA GLU A 21 19.72 2.72 -17.14
C GLU A 21 18.98 4.00 -16.71
N ALA A 22 17.68 4.10 -17.05
CA ALA A 22 16.86 5.26 -16.66
C ALA A 22 16.79 5.40 -15.13
N THR A 23 16.62 4.30 -14.41
CA THR A 23 16.58 4.29 -12.94
C THR A 23 17.92 4.73 -12.35
N LEU A 24 19.04 4.22 -12.88
CA LEU A 24 20.38 4.60 -12.42
C LEU A 24 20.69 6.08 -12.70
N ARG A 25 20.18 6.63 -13.80
CA ARG A 25 20.27 8.08 -14.07
C ARG A 25 19.51 8.90 -13.02
N LEU A 26 18.33 8.42 -12.56
CA LEU A 26 17.61 9.08 -11.47
C LEU A 26 18.39 9.06 -10.16
N TYR A 27 19.16 8.01 -9.87
CA TYR A 27 20.02 7.94 -8.68
C TYR A 27 21.16 8.97 -8.66
N LEU A 28 21.54 9.52 -9.82
CA LEU A 28 22.55 10.58 -9.91
C LEU A 28 21.99 11.97 -9.58
N ASP A 29 20.68 12.09 -9.43
CA ASP A 29 19.97 13.31 -9.04
C ASP A 29 19.81 13.36 -7.51
N ASP A 30 20.07 14.50 -6.89
CA ASP A 30 19.88 14.70 -5.44
C ASP A 30 18.41 14.48 -5.00
N ARG A 31 17.47 14.57 -5.94
CA ARG A 31 16.03 14.34 -5.73
C ARG A 31 15.58 12.93 -6.12
N ALA A 32 16.50 11.97 -6.21
CA ALA A 32 16.17 10.57 -6.51
C ALA A 32 15.03 10.03 -5.63
N ALA A 33 15.03 10.40 -4.34
CA ALA A 33 14.02 9.98 -3.38
C ALA A 33 12.60 10.43 -3.73
N GLU A 34 12.43 11.54 -4.47
CA GLU A 34 11.11 12.03 -4.89
C GLU A 34 10.65 11.42 -6.21
N LYS A 35 11.57 10.81 -6.97
CA LYS A 35 11.32 10.32 -8.34
C LYS A 35 11.24 8.80 -8.44
N ILE A 36 11.92 8.09 -7.53
CA ILE A 36 11.94 6.64 -7.48
C ILE A 36 10.88 6.19 -6.46
N PRO A 37 9.78 5.54 -6.88
CA PRO A 37 8.63 5.30 -6.01
C PRO A 37 8.96 4.54 -4.71
N THR A 38 9.85 3.55 -4.80
CA THR A 38 10.30 2.80 -3.62
C THR A 38 11.07 3.68 -2.64
N LEU A 39 11.91 4.60 -3.13
CA LEU A 39 12.60 5.54 -2.24
C LEU A 39 11.61 6.52 -1.63
N GLU A 40 10.71 7.10 -2.45
CA GLU A 40 9.69 8.04 -2.00
C GLU A 40 8.86 7.46 -0.85
N MET A 41 8.38 6.22 -1.01
CA MET A 41 7.61 5.52 0.02
C MET A 41 8.44 5.26 1.28
N LEU A 42 9.70 4.87 1.15
CA LEU A 42 10.58 4.56 2.28
C LEU A 42 11.02 5.81 3.05
N THR A 43 11.23 6.93 2.36
CA THR A 43 11.70 8.20 2.92
C THR A 43 10.57 9.18 3.23
N MET A 44 9.31 8.80 2.99
CA MET A 44 8.15 9.66 3.23
C MET A 44 8.12 10.16 4.68
N PRO A 45 8.10 11.49 4.90
CA PRO A 45 8.06 12.04 6.25
C PRO A 45 6.84 11.56 7.03
N LEU A 46 7.03 11.23 8.30
CA LEU A 46 5.95 10.71 9.15
C LEU A 46 4.75 11.67 9.26
N ALA A 47 5.00 12.99 9.20
CA ALA A 47 3.96 14.02 9.18
C ALA A 47 3.09 13.94 7.91
N GLU A 48 3.69 13.62 6.76
CA GLU A 48 2.95 13.45 5.50
C GLU A 48 2.09 12.19 5.54
N ILE A 49 2.62 11.08 6.08
CA ILE A 49 1.86 9.85 6.30
C ILE A 49 0.67 10.13 7.22
N LYS A 50 0.87 10.89 8.31
CA LYS A 50 -0.22 11.30 9.21
C LYS A 50 -1.29 12.11 8.49
N ALA A 51 -0.89 13.04 7.62
CA ALA A 51 -1.82 13.84 6.82
C ALA A 51 -2.62 12.96 5.84
N LYS A 52 -1.97 12.01 5.16
CA LYS A 52 -2.62 11.02 4.28
C LYS A 52 -3.59 10.13 5.07
N ALA A 53 -3.18 9.62 6.23
CA ALA A 53 -4.03 8.86 7.15
C ALA A 53 -5.27 9.66 7.57
N GLY A 54 -5.09 10.95 7.87
CA GLY A 54 -6.17 11.88 8.21
C GLY A 54 -7.19 12.05 7.08
N LYS A 55 -6.71 12.25 5.85
CA LYS A 55 -7.58 12.36 4.67
C LYS A 55 -8.37 11.07 4.45
N LEU A 56 -7.68 9.93 4.43
CA LEU A 56 -8.29 8.62 4.22
C LEU A 56 -9.31 8.28 5.32
N SER A 57 -8.94 8.47 6.59
CA SER A 57 -9.82 8.22 7.73
C SER A 57 -11.12 9.05 7.64
N ARG A 58 -11.03 10.34 7.29
CA ARG A 58 -12.23 11.18 7.12
C ARG A 58 -13.14 10.68 6.00
N SER A 59 -12.58 10.29 4.86
CA SER A 59 -13.37 9.75 3.75
C SER A 59 -14.03 8.42 4.12
N LEU A 60 -13.30 7.53 4.81
CA LEU A 60 -13.83 6.24 5.24
C LEU A 60 -14.90 6.35 6.33
N LYS A 61 -14.77 7.30 7.25
CA LYS A 61 -15.81 7.60 8.25
C LYS A 61 -17.15 7.96 7.60
N LYS A 62 -17.13 8.70 6.49
CA LYS A 62 -18.35 9.07 5.76
C LYS A 62 -19.04 7.85 5.14
N VAL A 63 -18.26 6.91 4.59
CA VAL A 63 -18.80 5.69 3.96
C VAL A 63 -19.28 4.68 5.00
N ILE A 64 -18.50 4.48 6.05
CA ILE A 64 -18.81 3.49 7.09
C ILE A 64 -19.99 3.96 7.96
N GLY A 65 -20.02 5.25 8.33
CA GLY A 65 -21.03 5.80 9.23
C GLY A 65 -21.08 5.02 10.55
N ASP A 66 -22.29 4.73 11.02
CA ASP A 66 -22.51 4.00 12.28
C ASP A 66 -22.31 2.48 12.16
N ARG A 67 -22.01 1.97 10.96
CA ARG A 67 -21.77 0.54 10.72
C ARG A 67 -20.43 0.06 11.26
N GLY A 68 -19.54 0.97 11.70
CA GLY A 68 -18.20 0.59 12.11
C GLY A 68 -17.40 1.72 12.75
N ILE A 69 -16.14 1.43 13.05
CA ILE A 69 -15.20 2.32 13.71
C ILE A 69 -14.00 2.53 12.79
N VAL A 70 -13.56 3.79 12.67
CA VAL A 70 -12.37 4.19 11.90
C VAL A 70 -11.46 5.00 12.80
N GLU A 71 -10.23 4.52 12.97
CA GLU A 71 -9.23 5.12 13.86
C GLU A 71 -7.89 5.27 13.16
N ILE A 72 -7.13 6.29 13.55
CA ILE A 72 -5.73 6.43 13.15
C ILE A 72 -4.90 5.91 14.31
N ARG A 73 -3.97 5.01 14.04
CA ARG A 73 -3.11 4.39 15.06
C ARG A 73 -1.65 4.50 14.64
N GLU A 74 -0.77 4.77 15.59
CA GLU A 74 0.66 4.59 15.36
C GLU A 74 0.95 3.10 15.13
N GLY A 75 1.93 2.83 14.29
CA GLY A 75 2.34 1.47 14.00
C GLY A 75 3.65 1.41 13.24
N MET A 76 3.95 0.22 12.74
CA MET A 76 5.15 -0.04 11.97
C MET A 76 4.78 -0.61 10.59
N SER A 77 5.37 -0.02 9.56
CA SER A 77 5.40 -0.58 8.21
C SER A 77 6.44 -1.69 8.15
N ALA A 78 6.06 -2.84 7.60
CA ALA A 78 7.01 -3.89 7.25
C ALA A 78 7.55 -3.60 5.84
N ALA A 79 8.79 -3.12 5.75
CA ALA A 79 9.48 -2.96 4.47
C ALA A 79 10.33 -4.21 4.17
N GLY A 80 10.37 -4.63 2.90
CA GLY A 80 11.33 -5.66 2.43
C GLY A 80 10.89 -7.12 2.54
N GLY A 81 9.62 -7.43 2.24
CA GLY A 81 8.96 -8.74 2.45
C GLY A 81 9.54 -10.01 1.80
N GLY A 82 10.83 -10.10 1.46
CA GLY A 82 11.44 -11.34 0.97
C GLY A 82 12.96 -11.36 0.78
N ALA A 83 13.66 -10.23 0.81
CA ALA A 83 15.11 -10.19 0.53
C ALA A 83 15.96 -9.62 1.69
N LEU A 84 15.41 -8.64 2.42
CA LEU A 84 16.05 -8.07 3.61
C LEU A 84 14.93 -7.64 4.56
N PRO A 85 14.77 -8.26 5.74
CA PRO A 85 13.91 -7.72 6.77
C PRO A 85 14.45 -6.34 7.13
N MET A 86 13.86 -5.28 6.59
CA MET A 86 14.26 -3.93 6.94
C MET A 86 13.82 -3.64 8.37
N ALA A 87 14.53 -2.73 9.04
CA ALA A 87 14.07 -2.23 10.32
C ALA A 87 12.62 -1.73 10.19
N PRO A 88 11.74 -2.06 11.15
CA PRO A 88 10.36 -1.59 11.13
C PRO A 88 10.36 -0.06 11.07
N LEU A 89 9.62 0.49 10.12
CA LEU A 89 9.57 1.94 9.91
C LEU A 89 8.30 2.51 10.57
N PRO A 90 8.41 3.56 11.40
CA PRO A 90 7.23 4.21 11.98
C PRO A 90 6.25 4.68 10.91
N THR A 91 4.95 4.50 11.16
CA THR A 91 3.85 4.91 10.27
C THR A 91 2.59 5.25 11.07
N PHE A 92 1.59 5.82 10.38
CA PHE A 92 0.23 5.98 10.88
C PHE A 92 -0.73 5.13 10.05
N LEU A 93 -1.34 4.15 10.70
CA LEU A 93 -2.27 3.21 10.09
C LEU A 93 -3.69 3.72 10.20
N VAL A 94 -4.51 3.48 9.19
CA VAL A 94 -5.97 3.64 9.27
C VAL A 94 -6.56 2.27 9.60
N SER A 95 -7.09 2.15 10.81
CA SER A 95 -7.73 0.96 11.35
C SER A 95 -9.23 1.00 11.12
N LEU A 96 -9.78 -0.11 10.64
CA LEU A 96 -11.20 -0.30 10.37
C LEU A 96 -11.74 -1.50 11.14
N GLU A 97 -12.92 -1.34 11.71
CA GLU A 97 -13.74 -2.39 12.30
C GLU A 97 -15.18 -2.19 11.84
N ILE A 98 -15.82 -3.22 11.27
CA ILE A 98 -17.19 -3.15 10.77
C ILE A 98 -18.05 -4.10 11.59
N ARG A 99 -19.18 -3.60 12.11
CA ARG A 99 -20.12 -4.38 12.92
C ARG A 99 -20.67 -5.54 12.07
N GLY A 100 -20.63 -6.74 12.63
CA GLY A 100 -21.14 -7.95 11.96
C GLY A 100 -20.26 -8.53 10.87
N ILE A 101 -19.09 -7.95 10.57
CA ILE A 101 -18.16 -8.45 9.54
C ILE A 101 -16.76 -8.61 10.15
N SER A 102 -16.20 -9.81 10.12
CA SER A 102 -14.82 -10.04 10.57
C SER A 102 -13.81 -9.35 9.65
N ALA A 103 -12.66 -8.95 10.20
CA ALA A 103 -11.62 -8.31 9.38
C ALA A 103 -11.10 -9.24 8.26
N ASP A 104 -11.03 -10.55 8.52
CA ASP A 104 -10.60 -11.53 7.52
C ASP A 104 -11.59 -11.64 6.35
N LEU A 105 -12.90 -11.64 6.63
CA LEU A 105 -13.94 -11.64 5.61
C LEU A 105 -13.90 -10.35 4.79
N LEU A 106 -13.74 -9.20 5.46
CA LEU A 106 -13.63 -7.91 4.80
C LEU A 106 -12.43 -7.85 3.86
N VAL A 107 -11.25 -8.29 4.31
CA VAL A 107 -10.06 -8.37 3.46
C VAL A 107 -10.26 -9.36 2.31
N ALA A 108 -10.90 -10.51 2.54
CA ALA A 108 -11.19 -11.46 1.48
C ALA A 108 -12.08 -10.86 0.37
N ARG A 109 -13.06 -10.03 0.73
CA ARG A 109 -13.91 -9.33 -0.23
C ARG A 109 -13.18 -8.21 -0.95
N LEU A 110 -12.42 -7.40 -0.24
CA LEU A 110 -11.61 -6.33 -0.83
C LEU A 110 -10.55 -6.86 -1.81
N ARG A 111 -9.99 -8.06 -1.56
CA ARG A 111 -9.12 -8.77 -2.52
C ARG A 111 -9.81 -9.17 -3.82
N ARG A 112 -11.14 -9.29 -3.82
CA ARG A 112 -11.95 -9.65 -5.00
C ARG A 112 -12.62 -8.43 -5.65
N ALA A 113 -12.49 -7.25 -5.05
CA ALA A 113 -12.98 -6.01 -5.63
C ALA A 113 -12.19 -5.65 -6.91
N SER A 114 -12.72 -4.71 -7.69
CA SER A 114 -12.08 -4.21 -8.90
C SER A 114 -11.89 -2.68 -8.81
N PRO A 115 -10.65 -2.18 -8.66
CA PRO A 115 -9.41 -2.94 -8.44
C PRO A 115 -9.35 -3.62 -7.05
N PRO A 116 -8.52 -4.67 -6.89
CA PRO A 116 -8.36 -5.35 -5.61
C PRO A 116 -7.63 -4.46 -4.60
N LEU A 117 -8.12 -4.41 -3.37
CA LEU A 117 -7.47 -3.71 -2.27
C LEU A 117 -6.83 -4.70 -1.30
N LEU A 118 -5.50 -4.61 -1.15
CA LEU A 118 -4.73 -5.40 -0.19
C LEU A 118 -4.57 -4.63 1.11
N ALA A 119 -4.87 -5.30 2.23
CA ALA A 119 -4.78 -4.73 3.56
C ALA A 119 -4.24 -5.77 4.54
N ARG A 120 -3.67 -5.29 5.64
CA ARG A 120 -3.22 -6.15 6.75
C ARG A 120 -4.36 -6.38 7.73
N VAL A 121 -4.46 -7.58 8.29
CA VAL A 121 -5.31 -7.86 9.45
C VAL A 121 -4.43 -7.98 10.69
N GLN A 122 -4.83 -7.33 11.77
CA GLN A 122 -4.19 -7.48 13.08
C GLN A 122 -5.22 -7.24 14.18
N GLN A 123 -5.26 -8.11 15.19
CA GLN A 123 -6.24 -8.01 16.30
C GLN A 123 -7.68 -7.84 15.81
N ASN A 124 -8.09 -8.63 14.80
CA ASN A 124 -9.41 -8.57 14.15
C ASN A 124 -9.78 -7.18 13.59
N ARG A 125 -8.78 -6.40 13.17
CA ARG A 125 -8.97 -5.10 12.52
C ARG A 125 -8.27 -5.07 11.18
N LEU A 126 -8.91 -4.45 10.21
CA LEU A 126 -8.30 -4.19 8.92
C LEU A 126 -7.45 -2.91 9.03
N LEU A 127 -6.21 -2.99 8.58
CA LEU A 127 -5.22 -1.93 8.65
C LEU A 127 -4.78 -1.53 7.23
N LEU A 128 -4.94 -0.24 6.92
CA LEU A 128 -4.41 0.39 5.72
C LEU A 128 -3.20 1.25 6.10
N ASP A 129 -2.09 1.05 5.40
CA ASP A 129 -0.88 1.85 5.57
C ASP A 129 -0.77 2.88 4.43
N PRO A 130 -1.02 4.18 4.70
CA PRO A 130 -1.00 5.22 3.66
C PRO A 130 0.36 5.40 2.98
N ARG A 131 1.43 4.83 3.54
CA ARG A 131 2.75 4.83 2.89
C ARG A 131 2.73 4.21 1.50
N THR A 132 1.96 3.14 1.31
CA THR A 132 1.88 2.40 0.05
C THR A 132 0.63 2.72 -0.75
N ILE A 133 -0.10 3.79 -0.39
CA ILE A 133 -1.30 4.22 -1.10
C ILE A 133 -0.97 5.46 -1.91
N LEU A 134 -1.10 5.34 -3.22
CA LEU A 134 -0.84 6.43 -4.16
C LEU A 134 -1.95 7.48 -4.12
N PRO A 135 -1.67 8.74 -4.51
CA PRO A 135 -2.66 9.80 -4.48
C PRO A 135 -3.98 9.50 -5.24
N PRO A 136 -3.97 8.88 -6.44
CA PRO A 136 -5.20 8.48 -7.13
C PRO A 136 -5.99 7.39 -6.38
N GLU A 137 -5.28 6.50 -5.67
CA GLU A 137 -5.88 5.38 -4.94
C GLU A 137 -6.63 5.86 -3.70
N LEU A 138 -6.16 6.95 -3.07
CA LEU A 138 -6.85 7.56 -1.92
C LEU A 138 -8.30 7.96 -2.23
N ALA A 139 -8.59 8.29 -3.49
CA ALA A 139 -9.93 8.68 -3.93
C ALA A 139 -10.87 7.48 -4.12
N ILE A 140 -10.36 6.33 -4.59
CA ILE A 140 -11.18 5.16 -4.93
C ILE A 140 -11.44 4.23 -3.75
N ILE A 141 -10.56 4.21 -2.74
CA ILE A 141 -10.69 3.28 -1.59
C ILE A 141 -12.05 3.40 -0.87
N PRO A 142 -12.61 4.60 -0.62
CA PRO A 142 -13.94 4.72 -0.02
C PRO A 142 -15.05 4.10 -0.88
N GLU A 143 -14.98 4.25 -2.20
CA GLU A 143 -15.95 3.67 -3.14
C GLU A 143 -15.87 2.14 -3.16
N LEU A 144 -14.65 1.60 -3.21
CA LEU A 144 -14.41 0.16 -3.10
C LEU A 144 -14.96 -0.42 -1.81
N LEU A 145 -14.77 0.29 -0.70
CA LEU A 145 -15.30 -0.14 0.58
C LEU A 145 -16.83 -0.09 0.60
N SER A 146 -17.46 0.95 0.04
CA SER A 146 -18.93 1.03 -0.03
C SER A 146 -19.50 -0.15 -0.81
N GLY A 147 -18.95 -0.44 -2.00
CA GLY A 147 -19.42 -1.56 -2.82
C GLY A 147 -19.26 -2.93 -2.14
N VAL A 148 -18.18 -3.14 -1.38
CA VAL A 148 -17.99 -4.38 -0.62
C VAL A 148 -18.98 -4.50 0.55
N LEU A 149 -19.39 -3.38 1.16
CA LEU A 149 -20.34 -3.36 2.26
C LEU A 149 -21.80 -3.45 1.80
N GLU A 150 -22.13 -3.02 0.58
CA GLU A 150 -23.48 -3.07 0.01
C GLU A 150 -23.83 -4.46 -0.54
N ASN A 151 -22.84 -5.21 -1.03
CA ASN A 151 -23.02 -6.59 -1.52
C ASN A 151 -23.36 -7.60 -0.40
N ASP A 152 -23.49 -7.16 0.85
CA ASP A 152 -24.07 -7.94 1.96
C ASP A 152 -25.61 -7.97 1.98
N CYS A 153 -26.28 -7.21 1.12
CA CYS A 153 -27.74 -7.26 0.99
C CYS A 153 -28.26 -8.37 0.04
N VAL A 154 -27.37 -9.19 -0.54
CA VAL A 154 -27.77 -10.34 -1.36
C VAL A 154 -27.16 -11.61 -0.76
N ILE A 155 -27.86 -12.15 0.24
CA ILE A 155 -27.81 -13.57 0.59
C ILE A 155 -28.99 -14.23 -0.10
#